data_AF-A0A199W7H8-F1
#
_entry.id   AF-A0A199W7H8-F1
#
_cell.length_a   1.000
_cell.length_b   1.000
_cell.length_c   1.000
_cell.angle_alpha   90.00
_cell.angle_beta   90.00
_cell.angle_gamma   90.00
#
_symmetry.space_group_name_H-M   'P 1'
#
loop_
_entity.id
_entity.type
_entity.pdbx_description
1 polymer ?
#
loop_
_entity_poly.entity_id
_entity_poly.type
_entity_poly.pdbx_seq_one_letter_code
_entity_poly.pdbx_strand_id
1 'polypeptide(L)'
;MSGQFVGLAKMVGPVDFNKNLEYWQQEKWNGCFPVKWHMVKDVPNSVLKHIILENNDNKPVTNSRDTQEVRKYSHLGNNLENKARPDNHVAKW
;
A
#
# COMPACT_ATOMS: atom_id res chain seq x y z
N MET A 1 2.18 14.28 -11.51
CA MET A 1 1.61 13.00 -11.05
C MET A 1 1.34 12.11 -12.26
N SER A 2 1.59 10.81 -12.20
CA SER A 2 1.44 9.85 -13.32
C SER A 2 -0.01 9.67 -13.80
N GLY A 3 -1.01 9.95 -12.95
CA GLY A 3 -2.43 9.82 -13.29
C GLY A 3 -2.94 8.37 -13.38
N GLN A 4 -2.09 7.40 -13.04
CA GLN A 4 -2.36 5.97 -13.18
C GLN A 4 -1.97 5.23 -11.90
N PHE A 5 -2.68 4.14 -11.63
CA PHE A 5 -2.31 3.09 -10.69
C PHE A 5 -1.68 1.95 -11.50
N VAL A 6 -0.52 1.45 -11.10
CA VAL A 6 0.26 0.51 -11.94
C VAL A 6 0.29 -0.91 -11.38
N GLY A 7 -0.03 -1.09 -10.10
CA GLY A 7 -0.15 -2.45 -9.58
C GLY A 7 -0.41 -2.61 -8.09
N LEU A 8 -0.59 -3.87 -7.72
CA LEU A 8 -0.84 -4.30 -6.37
C LEU A 8 0.17 -5.38 -5.99
N ALA A 9 0.87 -5.17 -4.88
CA ALA A 9 1.77 -6.15 -4.32
C ALA A 9 1.51 -6.35 -2.83
N LYS A 10 1.80 -7.57 -2.36
CA LYS A 10 1.75 -7.92 -0.94
C LYS A 10 3.17 -8.00 -0.42
N MET A 11 3.45 -7.35 0.71
CA MET A 11 4.65 -7.60 1.49
C MET A 11 4.59 -9.03 2.06
N VAL A 12 5.62 -9.84 1.78
CA VAL A 12 5.67 -11.27 2.19
C VAL A 12 6.72 -11.55 3.25
N GLY A 13 7.43 -10.52 3.73
CA GLY A 13 8.41 -10.62 4.79
C GLY A 13 8.80 -9.24 5.31
N PRO A 14 9.55 -9.18 6.43
CA PRO A 14 9.98 -7.92 7.04
C PRO A 14 11.00 -7.17 6.17
N VAL A 15 11.28 -5.92 6.56
CA VAL A 15 12.38 -5.13 5.99
C VAL A 15 13.72 -5.70 6.42
N ASP A 16 14.62 -5.93 5.46
CA ASP A 16 16.02 -6.27 5.64
C ASP A 16 16.88 -5.01 5.42
N PHE A 17 17.30 -4.36 6.51
CA PHE A 17 18.14 -3.16 6.48
C PHE A 17 19.60 -3.43 6.13
N ASN A 18 20.01 -4.69 6.00
CA ASN A 18 21.36 -5.04 5.55
C ASN A 18 21.44 -5.17 4.02
N LYS A 19 20.31 -5.11 3.33
CA LYS A 19 20.22 -5.18 1.87
C LYS A 19 19.78 -3.86 1.29
N ASN A 20 20.67 -3.23 0.52
CA ASN A 20 20.34 -2.06 -0.28
C ASN A 20 20.14 -2.45 -1.74
N LEU A 21 19.16 -1.83 -2.37
CA LEU A 21 18.88 -2.00 -3.80
C LEU A 21 19.63 -0.89 -4.55
N GLU A 22 20.63 -1.28 -5.35
CA GLU A 22 21.55 -0.36 -6.04
C GLU A 22 20.87 0.50 -7.13
N TYR A 23 19.64 0.16 -7.52
CA TYR A 23 18.89 0.83 -8.58
C TYR A 23 18.09 2.05 -8.13
N TRP A 24 17.97 2.31 -6.81
CA TRP A 24 17.29 3.52 -6.30
C TRP A 24 18.25 4.71 -6.29
N GLN A 25 17.70 5.94 -6.29
CA GLN A 25 18.51 7.15 -6.06
C GLN A 25 19.31 6.96 -4.77
N GLN A 26 20.63 6.88 -4.93
CA GLN A 26 21.55 6.40 -3.92
C GLN A 26 21.51 7.27 -2.66
N GLU A 27 21.66 6.61 -1.51
CA GLU A 27 21.75 7.14 -0.14
C GLU A 27 20.46 7.59 0.58
N LYS A 28 19.31 7.69 -0.10
CA LYS A 28 18.08 8.16 0.57
C LYS A 28 17.33 7.07 1.34
N TRP A 29 17.41 5.81 0.90
CA TRP A 29 16.61 4.71 1.44
C TRP A 29 17.50 3.52 1.79
N ASN A 30 17.40 3.06 3.04
CA ASN A 30 18.10 1.87 3.52
C ASN A 30 17.11 0.71 3.71
N GLY A 31 17.50 -0.46 3.22
CA GLY A 31 16.75 -1.69 3.37
C GLY A 31 15.75 -1.99 2.27
N CYS A 32 15.34 -3.25 2.18
CA CYS A 32 14.30 -3.70 1.27
C CYS A 32 13.44 -4.80 1.91
N PHE A 33 12.21 -4.97 1.43
CA PHE A 33 11.34 -6.08 1.86
C PHE A 33 10.86 -6.87 0.65
N PRO A 34 10.73 -8.20 0.77
CA PRO A 34 10.25 -9.02 -0.33
C PRO A 34 8.76 -8.76 -0.55
N VAL A 35 8.36 -8.67 -1.81
CA VAL A 35 6.97 -8.54 -2.22
C VAL A 35 6.56 -9.65 -3.19
N LYS A 36 5.27 -9.98 -3.17
CA LYS A 36 4.62 -10.79 -4.20
C LYS A 36 3.61 -9.93 -4.94
N TRP A 37 3.87 -9.69 -6.23
CA TRP A 37 2.91 -9.04 -7.11
C TRP A 37 1.63 -9.86 -7.23
N HIS A 38 0.49 -9.21 -7.04
CA HIS A 38 -0.84 -9.78 -7.28
C HIS A 38 -1.36 -9.33 -8.64
N MET A 39 -1.03 -8.11 -9.04
CA MET A 39 -1.40 -7.54 -10.33
C MET A 39 -0.38 -6.49 -10.75
N VAL A 40 -0.04 -6.48 -12.04
CA VAL A 40 0.69 -5.40 -12.71
C VAL A 40 -0.18 -4.96 -13.87
N LYS A 41 -0.74 -3.76 -13.80
CA LYS A 41 -1.70 -3.25 -14.78
C LYS A 41 -1.83 -1.74 -14.64
N ASP A 42 -1.72 -1.04 -15.77
CA ASP A 42 -2.03 0.38 -15.86
C ASP A 42 -3.55 0.59 -15.78
N VAL A 43 -3.98 1.25 -14.70
CA VAL A 43 -5.38 1.60 -14.45
C VAL A 43 -5.48 3.13 -14.34
N PRO A 44 -6.27 3.79 -15.20
CA PRO A 44 -6.49 5.23 -15.09
C PRO A 44 -7.10 5.59 -13.73
N ASN A 45 -6.58 6.63 -13.08
CA ASN A 45 -7.08 7.08 -11.78
C ASN A 45 -8.57 7.42 -11.80
N SER A 46 -9.12 7.85 -12.94
CA SER A 46 -10.56 8.12 -13.11
C SER A 46 -11.43 6.94 -12.68
N VAL A 47 -10.98 5.71 -12.93
CA VAL A 47 -11.71 4.48 -12.58
C VAL A 47 -11.78 4.29 -11.06
N LEU A 48 -10.78 4.75 -10.31
CA LEU A 48 -10.67 4.55 -8.87
C LEU A 48 -11.21 5.71 -8.03
N LYS A 49 -11.62 6.83 -8.65
CA LYS A 49 -12.08 8.04 -7.94
C LYS A 49 -13.28 7.82 -7.02
N HIS A 50 -14.10 6.81 -7.31
CA HIS A 50 -15.27 6.48 -6.50
C HIS A 50 -14.91 5.82 -5.16
N ILE A 51 -13.66 5.38 -4.97
CA ILE A 51 -13.18 4.84 -3.71
C ILE A 51 -12.80 6.00 -2.80
N ILE A 52 -13.64 6.26 -1.79
CA ILE A 52 -13.47 7.35 -0.83
C ILE A 52 -12.79 6.82 0.43
N LEU A 53 -11.79 7.56 0.92
CA LEU A 53 -11.04 7.22 2.13
C LEU A 53 -11.52 8.06 3.31
N GLU A 54 -12.33 7.46 4.19
CA GLU A 54 -12.83 8.11 5.40
C GLU A 54 -11.71 8.59 6.33
N ASN A 55 -10.59 7.86 6.36
CA ASN A 55 -9.40 8.19 7.13
C ASN A 55 -8.46 9.19 6.44
N ASN A 56 -8.90 9.84 5.35
CA ASN A 56 -8.15 10.85 4.61
C ASN A 56 -9.08 11.97 4.14
N ASP A 57 -9.74 12.64 5.08
CA ASP A 57 -10.68 13.76 4.85
C ASP A 57 -11.81 13.44 3.85
N ASN A 58 -12.22 12.17 3.74
CA ASN A 58 -13.16 11.71 2.71
C ASN A 58 -12.73 12.06 1.28
N LYS A 59 -11.41 12.17 1.04
CA LYS A 59 -10.87 12.38 -0.31
C LYS A 59 -10.82 11.06 -1.07
N PRO A 60 -10.88 11.11 -2.42
CA PRO A 60 -10.67 9.94 -3.25
C PRO A 60 -9.31 9.28 -2.99
N VAL A 61 -9.24 7.95 -3.16
CA VAL A 61 -7.99 7.18 -3.06
C VAL A 61 -6.89 7.69 -4.01
N THR A 62 -7.25 8.41 -5.08
CA THR A 62 -6.30 9.00 -6.03
C THR A 62 -5.58 10.23 -5.48
N ASN A 63 -6.04 10.78 -4.36
CA ASN A 63 -5.50 11.97 -3.71
C ASN A 63 -4.70 11.61 -2.44
N SER A 64 -4.36 10.33 -2.27
CA SER A 64 -3.56 9.84 -1.15
C SER A 64 -2.09 10.23 -1.29
N ARG A 65 -1.41 10.44 -0.17
CA ARG A 65 0.06 10.49 -0.13
C ARG A 65 0.65 9.09 -0.05
N ASP A 66 1.96 8.98 -0.27
CA ASP A 66 2.70 7.74 -0.08
C ASP A 66 2.42 7.17 1.30
N THR A 67 2.27 5.84 1.40
CA THR A 67 1.97 5.09 2.63
C THR A 67 0.57 5.30 3.24
N GLN A 68 -0.34 6.03 2.57
CA GLN A 68 -1.73 6.14 3.03
C GLN A 68 -2.39 4.76 3.19
N GLU A 69 -2.83 4.46 4.41
CA GLU A 69 -3.56 3.23 4.70
C GLU A 69 -4.98 3.29 4.14
N VAL A 70 -5.42 2.19 3.53
CA VAL A 70 -6.80 1.97 3.10
C VAL A 70 -7.45 1.02 4.11
N ARG A 71 -8.40 1.53 4.91
CA ARG A 71 -9.09 0.70 5.89
C ARG A 71 -10.02 -0.30 5.19
N LYS A 72 -10.10 -1.50 5.74
CA LYS A 72 -11.12 -2.48 5.33
C LYS A 72 -12.46 -2.05 5.91
N TYR A 73 -13.54 -2.19 5.15
CA TYR A 73 -14.89 -2.10 5.71
C TYR A 73 -15.14 -3.32 6.60
N SER A 74 -14.84 -3.22 7.89
CA SER A 74 -15.26 -4.22 8.89
C SER A 74 -16.58 -3.78 9.50
N HIS A 75 -17.66 -3.87 8.73
CA HIS A 75 -19.03 -3.76 9.26
C HIS A 75 -19.60 -5.17 9.46
N LEU A 76 -18.99 -5.91 10.38
CA LEU A 76 -19.59 -7.04 11.11
C LEU A 76 -18.64 -7.33 12.28
N GLY A 77 -19.07 -6.94 13.47
CA GLY A 77 -18.28 -7.13 14.69
C GLY A 77 -18.01 -8.61 14.93
N ASN A 78 -16.76 -8.94 15.22
CA ASN A 78 -16.43 -10.12 15.99
C ASN A 78 -15.43 -9.71 17.07
N ASN A 79 -15.90 -9.85 18.31
CA ASN A 79 -15.20 -9.61 19.56
C ASN A 79 -14.23 -10.76 19.85
N LEU A 80 -13.33 -11.04 18.91
CA LEU A 80 -12.24 -12.01 19.03
C LEU A 80 -11.13 -11.55 18.06
N GLU A 81 -10.10 -10.89 18.59
CA GLU A 81 -8.68 -11.09 18.20
C GLU A 81 -7.79 -10.02 18.88
N ASN A 82 -7.46 -10.26 20.15
CA ASN A 82 -6.11 -9.96 20.61
C ASN A 82 -5.21 -11.11 20.12
N LYS A 83 -4.59 -10.97 18.94
CA LYS A 83 -3.39 -11.72 18.54
C LYS A 83 -2.79 -11.12 17.28
N ALA A 84 -1.59 -10.55 17.43
CA ALA A 84 -0.69 -10.05 16.38
C ALA A 84 -1.23 -8.92 15.50
N ARG A 85 -0.59 -7.75 15.57
CA ARG A 85 -0.69 -6.73 14.52
C ARG A 85 -0.35 -7.42 13.19
N PRO A 86 -1.28 -7.55 12.22
CA PRO A 86 -0.90 -8.07 10.94
C PRO A 86 -0.30 -6.90 10.17
N ASP A 87 1.01 -6.97 9.94
CA ASP A 87 1.77 -6.09 9.05
C ASP A 87 1.33 -6.28 7.57
N ASN A 88 0.03 -6.26 7.30
CA ASN A 88 -0.56 -6.27 5.96
C ASN A 88 -0.55 -4.84 5.40
N HIS A 89 0.64 -4.26 5.30
CA HIS A 89 0.84 -3.04 4.52
C HIS A 89 0.80 -3.44 3.05
N VAL A 90 -0.34 -3.20 2.42
CA VAL A 90 -0.47 -3.24 0.97
C VAL A 90 0.21 -1.99 0.43
N ALA A 91 1.32 -2.16 -0.29
CA ALA A 91 1.95 -1.06 -0.99
C ALA A 91 1.18 -0.82 -2.29
N LYS A 92 0.64 0.40 -2.43
CA LYS A 92 0.07 0.92 -3.66
C LYS A 92 1.22 1.51 -4.48
N TRP A 93 1.42 0.99 -5.69
CA TRP A 93 2.36 1.51 -6.68
C TRP A 93 1.56 2.04 -7.88
#